data_AF-A0A447U909-F1
#
_entry.id   AF-A0A447U909-F1
#
_cell.length_a   1.000
_cell.length_b   1.000
_cell.length_c   1.000
_cell.angle_alpha   90.00
_cell.angle_beta   90.00
_cell.angle_gamma   90.00
#
_symmetry.space_group_name_H-M   'P 1'
#
loop_
_entity.id
_entity.type
_entity.pdbx_description
1 polymer ?
#
loop_
_entity_poly.entity_id
_entity_poly.type
_entity_poly.pdbx_seq_one_letter_code
_entity_poly.pdbx_strand_id
1 'polypeptide(L)'
;MVVSNLGLSHLIQISIPVLTAIYPPCIALVVLSFTRSWWHNSTRIIAPAMFISLLFGILDGIKASAFGDMLPAWSQRLPLAEQGLAWLMPTVVMVILAIIWDRAAGRQVTSSAH
;
A
#
# COMPACT_ATOMS: atom_id res chain seq x y z
N MET A 1 16.30 17.85 -30.30
CA MET A 1 16.71 16.95 -29.20
C MET A 1 16.40 17.51 -27.81
N VAL A 2 16.51 18.83 -27.57
CA VAL A 2 16.22 19.46 -26.26
C VAL A 2 14.72 19.49 -25.90
N VAL A 3 13.84 19.74 -26.87
CA VAL A 3 12.37 19.76 -26.66
C VAL A 3 11.82 18.37 -26.26
N SER A 4 12.38 17.30 -26.83
CA SER A 4 12.03 15.92 -26.45
C SER A 4 12.52 15.57 -25.03
N ASN A 5 13.68 16.09 -24.62
CA ASN A 5 14.20 15.86 -23.28
C ASN A 5 13.39 16.62 -22.23
N LEU A 6 12.89 17.82 -22.55
CA LEU A 6 11.99 18.59 -21.70
C LEU A 6 10.66 17.86 -21.45
N GLY A 7 10.06 17.27 -22.50
CA GLY A 7 8.85 16.45 -22.37
C GLY A 7 9.09 15.16 -21.60
N LEU A 8 10.24 14.50 -21.83
CA LEU A 8 10.62 13.26 -21.14
C LEU A 8 10.89 13.49 -19.64
N SER A 9 11.58 14.58 -19.28
CA SER A 9 11.84 14.93 -17.88
C SER A 9 10.56 15.22 -17.10
N HIS A 10 9.61 15.95 -17.70
CA HIS A 10 8.29 16.17 -17.10
C HIS A 10 7.49 14.87 -16.97
N LEU A 11 7.56 13.98 -17.96
CA LEU A 11 6.92 12.67 -17.89
C LEU A 11 7.50 11.82 -16.76
N ILE A 12 8.83 11.79 -16.60
CA ILE A 12 9.49 11.04 -15.53
C ILE A 12 9.14 11.61 -14.16
N GLN A 13 9.13 12.94 -14.00
CA GLN A 13 8.77 13.60 -12.75
C GLN A 13 7.33 13.31 -12.29
N ILE A 14 6.40 13.05 -13.22
CA ILE A 14 5.02 12.66 -12.90
C ILE A 14 4.89 11.13 -12.78
N SER A 15 5.63 10.36 -13.59
CA SER A 15 5.53 8.90 -13.60
C SER A 15 6.08 8.29 -12.32
N ILE A 16 7.19 8.81 -11.78
CA ILE A 16 7.79 8.32 -10.53
C ILE A 16 6.79 8.36 -9.36
N PRO A 17 6.17 9.49 -9.00
CA PRO A 17 5.24 9.55 -7.87
C PRO A 17 3.98 8.71 -8.10
N VAL A 18 3.49 8.61 -9.35
CA VAL A 18 2.36 7.75 -9.70
C VAL A 18 2.70 6.27 -9.54
N LEU A 19 3.87 5.84 -10.02
CA LEU A 19 4.38 4.47 -9.85
C LEU A 19 4.54 4.15 -8.37
N THR A 20 5.14 5.05 -7.58
CA THR A 20 5.31 4.89 -6.14
C THR A 20 3.97 4.78 -5.40
N ALA A 21 2.92 5.44 -5.88
CA ALA A 21 1.59 5.34 -5.28
C ALA A 21 0.87 4.02 -5.58
N ILE A 22 1.07 3.47 -6.77
CA ILE A 22 0.36 2.26 -7.24
C ILE A 22 1.10 0.97 -6.84
N TYR A 23 2.42 1.01 -6.66
CA TYR A 23 3.21 -0.17 -6.33
C TYR A 23 2.77 -0.89 -5.04
N PRO A 24 2.48 -0.19 -3.92
CA PRO A 24 2.14 -0.80 -2.64
C PRO A 24 0.86 -1.66 -2.67
N PRO A 25 -0.29 -1.15 -3.18
CA PRO A 25 -1.49 -1.98 -3.28
C PRO A 25 -1.28 -3.14 -4.26
N CYS A 26 -0.50 -2.96 -5.32
CA CYS A 26 -0.23 -4.02 -6.29
C CYS A 26 0.54 -5.20 -5.65
N ILE A 27 1.63 -4.92 -4.92
CA ILE A 27 2.39 -5.97 -4.21
C ILE A 27 1.53 -6.62 -3.13
N ALA A 28 0.78 -5.82 -2.36
CA ALA A 28 -0.12 -6.35 -1.35
C ALA A 28 -1.15 -7.29 -1.99
N LEU A 29 -1.80 -6.92 -3.10
CA LEU A 29 -2.72 -7.81 -3.81
C LEU A 29 -2.07 -9.12 -4.23
N VAL A 30 -0.88 -9.07 -4.81
CA VAL A 30 -0.18 -10.27 -5.28
C VAL A 30 0.08 -11.20 -4.09
N VAL A 31 0.68 -10.71 -3.00
CA VAL A 31 0.99 -11.49 -1.79
C VAL A 31 -0.29 -12.05 -1.14
N LEU A 32 -1.32 -11.22 -1.00
CA LEU A 32 -2.60 -11.58 -0.39
C LEU A 32 -3.40 -12.55 -1.30
N SER A 33 -3.21 -12.48 -2.62
CA SER A 33 -3.82 -13.41 -3.58
C SER A 33 -3.23 -14.82 -3.45
N PHE A 34 -1.91 -14.93 -3.23
CA PHE A 34 -1.28 -16.22 -2.93
C PHE A 34 -1.75 -16.82 -1.59
N THR A 35 -2.00 -15.97 -0.59
CA THR A 35 -2.49 -16.40 0.73
C THR A 35 -4.03 -16.51 0.80
N ARG A 36 -4.74 -16.21 -0.29
CA ARG A 36 -6.21 -16.28 -0.38
C ARG A 36 -6.78 -17.63 0.04
N SER A 37 -6.10 -18.72 -0.30
CA SER A 37 -6.52 -20.10 0.02
C SER A 37 -6.52 -20.40 1.52
N TRP A 38 -5.76 -19.65 2.32
CA TRP A 38 -5.66 -19.85 3.77
C TRP A 38 -6.77 -19.14 4.56
N TRP A 39 -7.58 -18.30 3.92
CA TRP A 39 -8.48 -17.39 4.61
C TRP A 39 -9.94 -17.76 4.39
N HIS A 40 -10.75 -17.67 5.44
CA HIS A 40 -12.18 -17.95 5.36
C HIS A 40 -12.91 -16.89 4.55
N ASN A 41 -12.55 -15.62 4.73
CA ASN A 41 -13.12 -14.50 3.99
C ASN A 41 -12.03 -13.63 3.37
N SER A 42 -11.62 -13.96 2.15
CA SER A 42 -10.55 -13.27 1.44
C SER A 42 -10.77 -11.75 1.36
N THR A 43 -12.00 -11.32 1.06
CA THR A 43 -12.34 -9.89 0.94
C THR A 43 -12.12 -9.12 2.23
N ARG A 44 -12.28 -9.77 3.40
CA ARG A 44 -12.20 -9.11 4.72
C ARG A 44 -10.76 -8.75 5.11
N ILE A 45 -9.78 -9.45 4.55
CA ILE A 45 -8.35 -9.19 4.77
C ILE A 45 -7.79 -8.33 3.63
N ILE A 46 -8.20 -8.59 2.38
CA ILE A 46 -7.70 -7.86 1.20
C ILE A 46 -8.15 -6.40 1.23
N ALA A 47 -9.42 -6.11 1.53
CA ALA A 47 -9.95 -4.74 1.48
C ALA A 47 -9.24 -3.76 2.43
N PRO A 48 -9.06 -4.04 3.73
CA PRO A 48 -8.35 -3.14 4.62
C PRO A 48 -6.85 -3.04 4.26
N ALA A 49 -6.18 -4.16 3.94
CA ALA A 49 -4.77 -4.11 3.55
C ALA A 49 -4.54 -3.28 2.28
N MET A 50 -5.43 -3.39 1.29
CA MET A 50 -5.44 -2.56 0.09
C MET A 50 -5.63 -1.08 0.40
N PHE A 51 -6.59 -0.76 1.27
CA PHE A 51 -6.88 0.62 1.63
C PHE A 51 -5.69 1.29 2.32
N ILE A 52 -5.07 0.61 3.29
CA ILE A 52 -3.87 1.12 3.98
C ILE A 52 -2.69 1.23 3.00
N SER A 53 -2.42 0.20 2.18
CA SER A 53 -1.35 0.27 1.18
C SER A 53 -1.55 1.43 0.19
N LEU A 54 -2.77 1.66 -0.27
CA LEU A 54 -3.08 2.77 -1.17
C LEU A 54 -2.88 4.12 -0.48
N LEU A 55 -3.39 4.27 0.74
CA LEU A 55 -3.31 5.52 1.50
C LEU A 55 -1.85 5.90 1.74
N PHE A 56 -1.04 4.96 2.22
CA PHE A 56 0.39 5.21 2.44
C PHE A 56 1.19 5.29 1.14
N GLY A 57 0.80 4.54 0.10
CA GLY A 57 1.40 4.66 -1.23
C GLY A 57 1.21 6.06 -1.82
N ILE A 58 0.02 6.64 -1.71
CA ILE A 58 -0.22 8.03 -2.15
C ILE A 58 0.66 9.01 -1.36
N LEU A 59 0.80 8.82 -0.05
CA LEU A 59 1.68 9.67 0.77
C LEU A 59 3.15 9.56 0.34
N ASP A 60 3.64 8.35 0.07
CA ASP A 60 5.01 8.12 -0.43
C ASP A 60 5.18 8.63 -1.87
N GLY A 61 4.16 8.55 -2.71
CA GLY A 61 4.14 9.15 -4.04
C GLY A 61 4.24 10.68 -3.98
N ILE A 62 3.50 11.32 -3.08
CA ILE A 62 3.58 12.78 -2.87
C ILE A 62 4.98 13.16 -2.36
N LYS A 63 5.56 12.40 -1.43
CA LYS A 63 6.95 12.58 -0.97
C LYS A 63 7.98 12.41 -2.07
N ALA A 64 7.79 11.45 -2.98
CA ALA A 64 8.69 11.20 -4.09
C ALA A 64 8.56 12.24 -5.23
N SER A 65 7.54 13.10 -5.17
CA SER A 65 7.38 14.21 -6.10
C SER A 65 8.26 15.40 -5.71
N ALA A 66 8.36 16.40 -6.61
CA ALA A 66 9.08 17.65 -6.35
C ALA A 66 8.55 18.47 -5.15
N PHE A 67 7.42 18.06 -4.55
CA PHE A 67 6.84 18.67 -3.34
C PHE A 67 7.26 17.97 -2.04
N GLY A 68 8.13 16.94 -2.11
CA GLY A 68 8.63 16.19 -0.96
C GLY A 68 9.35 17.04 0.09
N ASP A 69 10.08 18.07 -0.36
CA ASP A 69 10.85 18.96 0.51
C ASP A 69 9.98 19.88 1.39
N MET A 70 8.67 19.99 1.08
CA MET A 70 7.71 20.72 1.92
C MET A 70 7.12 19.85 3.04
N LEU A 71 7.45 18.56 3.12
CA LEU A 71 6.93 17.71 4.18
C LEU A 71 7.62 18.01 5.53
N PRO A 72 6.84 18.13 6.61
CA PRO A 72 7.35 18.43 7.94
C PRO A 72 8.30 17.34 8.44
N ALA A 73 9.33 17.72 9.21
CA ALA A 73 10.41 16.86 9.73
C ALA A 73 9.94 15.58 10.48
N TRP A 74 8.67 15.51 10.90
CA TRP A 74 8.06 14.30 11.44
C TRP A 74 8.05 13.13 10.43
N SER A 75 8.02 13.44 9.13
CA SER A 75 8.09 12.49 8.01
C SER A 75 9.43 11.77 7.92
N GLN A 76 10.51 12.44 8.33
CA GLN A 76 11.89 11.91 8.33
C GLN A 76 12.18 11.00 9.52
N ARG A 77 11.36 11.06 10.59
CA ARG A 77 11.53 10.21 11.78
C ARG A 77 10.94 8.81 11.64
N LEU A 78 10.31 8.50 10.51
CA LEU A 78 9.83 7.16 10.22
C LEU A 78 11.02 6.31 9.74
N PRO A 79 11.48 5.31 10.51
CA PRO A 79 12.46 4.36 10.00
C PRO A 79 11.87 3.71 8.73
N LEU A 80 12.64 3.64 7.64
CA LEU A 80 12.25 3.26 6.26
C LEU A 80 11.55 4.34 5.39
N ALA A 81 11.20 5.52 5.91
CA ALA A 81 10.62 6.59 5.07
C ALA A 81 11.63 7.21 4.10
N GLU A 82 12.92 7.23 4.44
CA GLU A 82 13.97 7.73 3.53
C GLU A 82 14.15 6.88 2.27
N GLN A 83 13.63 5.65 2.27
CA GLN A 83 13.76 4.69 1.17
C GLN A 83 12.45 4.53 0.36
N GLY A 84 11.40 5.30 0.67
CA GLY A 84 10.07 5.15 0.04
C GLY A 84 9.35 3.86 0.42
N LEU A 85 9.68 3.30 1.59
CA LEU A 85 9.11 2.07 2.14
C LEU A 85 8.21 2.34 3.35
N ALA A 86 7.73 3.58 3.52
CA ALA A 86 6.92 3.94 4.68
C ALA A 86 5.57 3.22 4.68
N TRP A 87 5.05 2.79 3.52
CA TRP A 87 3.85 1.96 3.41
C TRP A 87 4.02 0.52 3.92
N LEU A 88 5.25 -0.03 3.91
CA LEU A 88 5.46 -1.45 4.22
C LEU A 88 5.05 -1.76 5.66
N MET A 89 5.53 -0.95 6.61
CA MET A 89 5.27 -1.13 8.04
C MET A 89 3.76 -1.07 8.39
N PRO A 90 2.98 -0.03 8.01
CA PRO A 90 1.55 0.03 8.32
C PRO A 90 0.75 -1.05 7.59
N THR A 91 1.10 -1.39 6.34
CA THR A 91 0.45 -2.49 5.63
C THR A 91 0.67 -3.82 6.33
N VAL A 92 1.91 -4.11 6.76
CA VAL A 92 2.22 -5.34 7.51
C VAL A 92 1.46 -5.39 8.83
N VAL A 93 1.43 -4.29 9.59
CA VAL A 93 0.65 -4.20 10.84
C VAL A 93 -0.84 -4.47 10.59
N MET A 94 -1.41 -3.90 9.54
CA MET A 94 -2.82 -4.11 9.22
C MET A 94 -3.14 -5.50 8.70
N VAL A 95 -2.23 -6.12 7.94
CA VAL A 95 -2.36 -7.52 7.53
C VAL A 95 -2.34 -8.42 8.77
N ILE A 96 -1.44 -8.19 9.72
CA ILE A 96 -1.40 -8.94 10.98
C ILE A 96 -2.71 -8.78 11.76
N LEU A 97 -3.21 -7.55 11.91
CA LEU A 97 -4.49 -7.28 12.58
C LEU A 97 -5.67 -7.95 11.87
N ALA A 98 -5.70 -7.89 10.54
CA ALA A 98 -6.74 -8.53 9.74
C ALA A 98 -6.69 -10.07 9.85
N ILE A 99 -5.50 -10.67 9.91
CA ILE A 99 -5.31 -12.11 10.13
C ILE A 99 -5.79 -12.50 11.54
N ILE A 100 -5.44 -11.72 12.57
CA ILE A 100 -5.92 -11.95 13.95
C ILE A 100 -7.45 -11.87 13.98
N TRP A 101 -8.04 -10.88 13.31
CA TRP A 101 -9.49 -10.72 13.21
C TRP A 101 -10.16 -11.86 12.45
N ASP A 102 -9.63 -12.31 11.31
CA ASP A 102 -10.17 -13.44 10.54
C ASP A 102 -10.12 -14.73 11.38
N ARG A 103 -9.02 -14.97 12.08
CA ARG A 103 -8.86 -16.14 12.96
C ARG A 103 -9.79 -16.08 14.18
N ALA A 104 -10.00 -14.89 14.76
CA ALA A 104 -10.94 -14.68 15.86
C ALA A 104 -12.41 -14.76 15.40
N ALA A 105 -12.71 -14.27 14.20
CA ALA A 105 -14.03 -14.32 13.57
C ALA A 105 -14.35 -15.67 12.93
N GLY A 106 -13.41 -16.62 12.90
CA GLY A 106 -13.53 -18.00 12.42
C GLY A 106 -14.52 -18.89 13.18
N ARG A 107 -15.52 -18.30 13.85
CA ARG A 107 -16.70 -18.96 14.43
C ARG A 107 -17.98 -18.18 14.19
N GLN A 108 -18.23 -17.72 12.97
CA GLN A 108 -19.60 -17.35 12.58
C GLN A 108 -20.13 -18.29 11.48
N VAL A 109 -20.61 -19.45 11.99
CA VAL A 109 -21.79 -20.21 11.55
C VAL A 109 -21.67 -21.00 10.25
N THR A 110 -21.31 -22.28 10.39
CA THR A 110 -22.12 -23.35 9.78
C THR A 110 -23.54 -23.24 10.36
N SER A 111 -24.57 -23.09 9.51
CA SER A 111 -26.01 -23.40 9.76
C SER A 111 -26.99 -22.31 9.30
N SER A 112 -27.38 -22.38 8.03
CA SER A 112 -28.79 -22.38 7.62
C SER A 112 -28.84 -23.38 6.45
N ALA A 113 -29.14 -24.67 6.65
CA ALA A 113 -30.46 -25.23 6.94
C ALA A 113 -31.54 -24.70 5.99
N HIS A 114 -31.58 -25.19 4.75
CA HIS A 114 -32.63 -26.10 4.24
C HIS A 114 -32.40 -26.42 2.76
#